data_AF-A0A095B263-F1
#
_entry.id   AF-A0A095B263-F1
#
_cell.length_a   1.000
_cell.length_b   1.000
_cell.length_c   1.000
_cell.angle_alpha   90.00
_cell.angle_beta   90.00
_cell.angle_gamma   90.00
#
_symmetry.space_group_name_H-M   'P 1'
#
loop_
_entity.id
_entity.type
_entity.pdbx_description
1 polymer ?
#
loop_
_entity_poly.entity_id
_entity_poly.type
_entity_poly.pdbx_seq_one_letter_code
_entity_poly.pdbx_strand_id
1 'polypeptide(L)'
;MKHDRTIRACSIWRALEVVGDVPVLLIMEQAFLGVHGFDEFVARTGLARSVVNGRLKKLAEEDCLTKRPKKGGRGYHYMLTSKGRDQFPNALMMLRWQHKWEAASRDFQVRLYHATCGSATEPVPVCHCCRAEIDPRDVAWREGPGLVQVTPAYERRRFCGDVGGRRPGGRPLVDTMIELFGDRWATLVVRAMFTRINRFDEIQRDTLMATNILTGRLDRLVKQGILHAVPYSAHADRFDYRLTEKGRDLYPVILALLQWGDRWFSDERGPPVLLTHTPCGNDLKMVVACSHCGDELALGNSSFEIQATGHRASGEC
;
A
#
# COMPACT_ATOMS: atom_id res chain seq x y z
N MET A 1 5.18 29.45 24.81
CA MET A 1 5.92 28.90 23.64
C MET A 1 4.95 28.04 22.83
N LYS A 2 4.65 28.41 21.57
CA LYS A 2 3.95 27.49 20.66
C LYS A 2 4.94 26.34 20.40
N HIS A 3 4.67 25.15 20.93
CA HIS A 3 5.45 23.97 20.56
C HIS A 3 5.36 23.81 19.05
N ASP A 4 6.49 23.90 18.37
CA ASP A 4 6.53 23.69 16.93
C ASP A 4 6.08 22.25 16.67
N ARG A 5 4.97 22.11 15.95
CA ARG A 5 4.26 20.83 15.77
C ARG A 5 4.96 20.02 14.69
N THR A 6 6.09 19.42 15.05
CA THR A 6 6.93 18.61 14.15
C THR A 6 6.78 17.11 14.37
N ILE A 7 6.99 16.33 13.31
CA ILE A 7 7.09 14.87 13.34
C ILE A 7 8.45 14.42 12.82
N ARG A 8 8.84 13.20 13.18
CA ARG A 8 9.97 12.51 12.55
C ARG A 8 9.66 12.30 11.07
N ALA A 9 10.53 12.80 10.19
CA ALA A 9 10.43 12.56 8.76
C ALA A 9 10.42 11.06 8.50
N CYS A 10 9.48 10.63 7.66
CA CYS A 10 9.33 9.24 7.27
C CYS A 10 9.02 9.20 5.78
N SER A 11 9.77 8.40 5.02
CA SER A 11 9.59 8.29 3.56
C SER A 11 8.20 7.75 3.19
N ILE A 12 7.60 6.92 4.04
CA ILE A 12 6.21 6.47 3.88
C ILE A 12 5.23 7.64 3.91
N TRP A 13 5.44 8.66 4.78
CA TRP A 13 4.56 9.82 4.83
C TRP A 13 4.61 10.62 3.52
N ARG A 14 5.81 10.81 2.95
CA ARG A 14 6.02 11.46 1.63
C ARG A 14 5.38 10.63 0.52
N ALA A 15 5.56 9.31 0.56
CA ALA A 15 4.97 8.41 -0.42
C ALA A 15 3.43 8.47 -0.43
N LEU A 16 2.81 8.49 0.76
CA LEU A 16 1.37 8.58 0.92
C LEU A 16 0.78 9.93 0.49
N GLU A 17 1.58 10.99 0.34
CA GLU A 17 1.09 12.21 -0.33
C GLU A 17 0.68 11.94 -1.76
N VAL A 18 1.44 11.07 -2.45
CA VAL A 18 1.23 10.73 -3.86
C VAL A 18 0.22 9.59 -3.99
N VAL A 19 0.44 8.47 -3.30
CA VAL A 19 -0.32 7.22 -3.50
C VAL A 19 -1.29 6.85 -2.37
N GLY A 20 -1.36 7.65 -1.31
CA GLY A 20 -2.24 7.39 -0.16
C GLY A 20 -3.69 7.85 -0.35
N ASP A 21 -4.23 7.71 -1.56
CA ASP A 21 -5.63 8.01 -1.84
C ASP A 21 -6.29 6.94 -2.73
N VAL A 22 -7.56 6.64 -2.44
CA VAL A 22 -8.34 5.59 -3.12
C VAL A 22 -8.38 5.82 -4.64
N PRO A 23 -8.76 7.01 -5.17
CA PRO A 23 -8.73 7.26 -6.61
C PRO A 23 -7.38 6.99 -7.30
N VAL A 24 -6.27 7.36 -6.67
CA VAL A 24 -4.92 7.13 -7.19
C VAL A 24 -4.62 5.64 -7.24
N LEU A 25 -4.89 4.90 -6.17
CA LEU A 25 -4.62 3.46 -6.15
C LEU A 25 -5.43 2.72 -7.22
N LEU A 26 -6.69 3.12 -7.46
CA LEU A 26 -7.51 2.59 -8.55
C LEU A 26 -6.91 2.91 -9.92
N ILE A 27 -6.48 4.15 -10.15
CA ILE A 27 -5.85 4.54 -11.42
C ILE A 27 -4.53 3.79 -11.63
N MET A 28 -3.72 3.65 -10.58
CA MET A 28 -2.44 2.92 -10.63
C MET A 28 -2.68 1.44 -10.94
N GLU A 29 -3.65 0.80 -10.30
CA GLU A 29 -4.05 -0.57 -10.61
C GLU A 29 -4.42 -0.72 -12.10
N GLN A 30 -5.27 0.16 -12.62
CA GLN A 30 -5.64 0.12 -14.03
C GLN A 30 -4.43 0.36 -14.95
N ALA A 31 -3.52 1.26 -14.58
CA ALA A 31 -2.30 1.49 -15.34
C ALA A 31 -1.38 0.26 -15.37
N PHE A 32 -1.30 -0.51 -14.27
CA PHE A 32 -0.58 -1.79 -14.25
C PHE A 32 -1.26 -2.86 -15.10
N LEU A 33 -2.59 -2.80 -15.26
CA LEU A 33 -3.36 -3.67 -16.15
C LEU A 33 -3.33 -3.23 -17.63
N GLY A 34 -2.46 -2.28 -17.99
CA GLY A 34 -2.25 -1.84 -19.38
C GLY A 34 -3.22 -0.77 -19.86
N VAL A 35 -3.99 -0.14 -18.97
CA VAL A 35 -4.88 0.97 -19.32
C VAL A 35 -4.04 2.23 -19.52
N HIS A 36 -4.23 2.88 -20.66
CA HIS A 36 -3.47 4.08 -21.02
C HIS A 36 -4.36 5.27 -21.40
N GLY A 37 -5.63 5.05 -21.73
CA GLY A 37 -6.55 6.09 -22.20
C GLY A 37 -7.38 6.73 -21.09
N PHE A 38 -7.62 8.04 -21.17
CA PHE A 38 -8.47 8.77 -20.21
C PHE A 38 -9.87 8.17 -20.07
N ASP A 39 -10.57 7.95 -21.18
CA ASP A 39 -11.93 7.39 -21.16
C ASP A 39 -11.97 5.97 -20.61
N GLU A 40 -10.91 5.19 -20.85
CA GLU A 40 -10.79 3.83 -20.33
C GLU A 40 -10.54 3.84 -18.81
N PHE A 41 -9.73 4.76 -18.28
CA PHE A 41 -9.59 4.95 -16.84
C PHE A 41 -10.94 5.29 -16.20
N VAL A 42 -11.69 6.22 -16.78
CA VAL A 42 -13.04 6.58 -16.29
C VAL A 42 -13.95 5.36 -16.31
N ALA A 43 -13.99 4.64 -17.42
CA ALA A 43 -14.84 3.46 -17.59
C ALA A 43 -14.49 2.39 -16.55
N ARG A 44 -13.22 1.97 -16.44
CA ARG A 44 -12.80 0.85 -15.58
C ARG A 44 -12.75 1.18 -14.09
N THR A 45 -12.40 2.40 -13.72
CA THR A 45 -12.40 2.78 -12.28
C THR A 45 -13.80 3.11 -11.75
N GLY A 46 -14.74 3.47 -12.65
CA GLY A 46 -16.06 3.98 -12.30
C GLY A 46 -16.03 5.36 -11.60
N LEU A 47 -14.89 6.05 -11.61
CA LEU A 47 -14.73 7.37 -10.99
C LEU A 47 -15.31 8.48 -11.89
N ALA A 48 -15.75 9.57 -11.28
CA ALA A 48 -16.16 10.76 -12.01
C ALA A 48 -15.01 11.31 -12.87
N ARG A 49 -15.32 11.78 -14.10
CA ARG A 49 -14.32 12.31 -15.06
C ARG A 49 -13.44 13.40 -14.45
N SER A 50 -14.01 14.28 -13.63
CA SER A 50 -13.28 15.36 -12.94
C SER A 50 -12.26 14.80 -11.94
N VAL A 51 -12.59 13.73 -11.23
CA VAL A 51 -11.69 13.04 -10.28
C VAL A 51 -10.53 12.39 -11.03
N VAL A 52 -10.83 11.63 -12.10
CA VAL A 52 -9.80 10.99 -12.93
C VAL A 52 -8.86 12.03 -13.53
N ASN A 53 -9.40 13.12 -14.08
CA ASN A 53 -8.59 14.19 -14.65
C ASN A 53 -7.66 14.83 -13.60
N GLY A 54 -8.18 15.15 -12.41
CA GLY A 54 -7.38 15.71 -11.33
C GLY A 54 -6.27 14.78 -10.86
N ARG A 55 -6.54 13.48 -10.77
CA ARG A 55 -5.53 12.49 -10.33
C ARG A 55 -4.51 12.14 -11.38
N LEU A 56 -4.89 12.03 -12.65
CA LEU A 56 -3.92 11.86 -13.73
C LEU A 56 -2.99 13.08 -13.86
N LYS A 57 -3.52 14.29 -13.67
CA LYS A 57 -2.70 15.51 -13.62
C LYS A 57 -1.69 15.43 -12.47
N LYS A 58 -2.14 15.14 -11.26
CA LYS A 58 -1.28 14.98 -10.08
C LYS A 58 -0.21 13.91 -10.27
N LEU A 59 -0.59 12.73 -10.76
CA LEU A 59 0.37 11.64 -11.02
C LEU A 59 1.39 12.01 -12.10
N ALA A 60 1.04 12.90 -13.04
CA ALA A 60 1.98 13.41 -14.02
C ALA A 60 2.93 14.48 -13.45
N GLU A 61 2.42 15.35 -12.56
CA GLU A 61 3.25 16.32 -11.82
C GLU A 61 4.24 15.62 -10.89
N GLU A 62 3.83 14.51 -10.28
CA GLU A 62 4.66 13.67 -9.41
C GLU A 62 5.56 12.68 -10.16
N ASP A 63 5.66 12.80 -11.50
CA ASP A 63 6.43 11.91 -12.38
C ASP A 63 6.11 10.42 -12.23
N CYS A 64 4.90 10.05 -11.80
CA CYS A 64 4.45 8.65 -11.77
C CYS A 64 3.89 8.21 -13.13
N LEU A 65 3.31 9.15 -13.88
CA LEU A 65 2.78 8.95 -15.23
C LEU A 65 3.32 10.03 -16.17
N THR A 66 3.63 9.68 -17.41
CA THR A 66 3.91 10.66 -18.46
C THR A 66 2.76 10.75 -19.45
N LYS A 67 2.33 11.97 -19.76
CA LYS A 67 1.26 12.26 -20.72
C LYS A 67 1.84 12.35 -22.13
N ARG A 68 1.39 11.49 -23.05
CA ARG A 68 1.85 11.40 -24.45
C ARG A 68 0.69 11.61 -25.42
N PRO A 69 0.84 12.38 -26.51
CA PRO A 69 -0.22 12.52 -27.50
C PRO A 69 -0.46 11.19 -28.24
N LYS A 70 -1.72 10.91 -28.60
CA LYS A 70 -2.04 9.76 -29.45
C LYS A 70 -1.51 9.98 -30.87
N LYS A 71 -0.93 8.95 -31.50
CA LYS A 71 -0.57 9.02 -32.93
C LYS A 71 -1.85 9.06 -33.78
N GLY A 72 -1.99 10.09 -34.62
CA GLY A 72 -3.08 10.18 -35.61
C GLY A 72 -4.47 10.53 -35.07
N GLY A 73 -4.59 11.06 -33.85
CA GLY A 73 -5.89 11.39 -33.27
C GLY A 73 -5.85 12.45 -32.17
N ARG A 74 -7.05 12.87 -31.71
CA ARG A 74 -7.19 13.77 -30.56
C ARG A 74 -7.06 13.00 -29.25
N GLY A 75 -6.38 13.59 -28.27
CA GLY A 75 -6.25 13.06 -26.92
C GLY A 75 -4.87 12.54 -26.57
N TYR A 76 -4.75 11.94 -25.37
CA TYR A 76 -3.48 11.55 -24.78
C TYR A 76 -3.53 10.12 -24.22
N HIS A 77 -2.38 9.47 -24.19
CA HIS A 77 -2.07 8.29 -23.39
C HIS A 77 -1.30 8.69 -22.15
N TYR A 78 -1.52 7.96 -21.06
CA TYR A 78 -0.78 8.07 -19.81
C TYR A 78 0.04 6.81 -19.62
N MET A 79 1.37 6.96 -19.59
CA MET A 79 2.32 5.84 -19.52
C MET A 79 3.04 5.86 -18.18
N LEU A 80 3.19 4.71 -17.53
CA LEU A 80 4.01 4.60 -16.31
C LEU A 80 5.48 4.92 -16.60
N THR A 81 6.02 5.86 -15.83
CA THR A 81 7.45 6.18 -15.75
C THR A 81 8.17 5.12 -14.91
N SER A 82 9.49 5.26 -14.73
CA SER A 82 10.23 4.42 -13.77
C SER A 82 9.68 4.55 -12.35
N LYS A 83 9.40 5.77 -11.89
CA LYS A 83 8.82 6.03 -10.57
C LYS A 83 7.44 5.38 -10.40
N GLY A 84 6.58 5.46 -11.42
CA GLY A 84 5.28 4.79 -11.39
C GLY A 84 5.40 3.26 -11.40
N ARG A 85 6.33 2.70 -12.18
CA ARG A 85 6.56 1.24 -12.25
C ARG A 85 7.09 0.66 -10.94
N ASP A 86 7.90 1.42 -10.21
CA ASP A 86 8.43 0.99 -8.90
C ASP A 86 7.36 0.85 -7.80
N GLN A 87 6.11 1.25 -8.06
CA GLN A 87 4.97 0.94 -7.18
C GLN A 87 4.38 -0.46 -7.41
N PHE A 88 4.78 -1.16 -8.47
CA PHE A 88 4.25 -2.49 -8.76
C PHE A 88 4.50 -3.52 -7.64
N PRO A 89 5.68 -3.57 -6.98
CA PRO A 89 5.89 -4.41 -5.79
C PRO A 89 4.85 -4.16 -4.69
N ASN A 90 4.46 -2.90 -4.47
CA ASN A 90 3.45 -2.55 -3.47
C ASN A 90 2.08 -3.16 -3.83
N ALA A 91 1.68 -3.06 -5.11
CA ALA A 91 0.45 -3.69 -5.61
C ALA A 91 0.46 -5.22 -5.45
N LEU A 92 1.61 -5.88 -5.72
CA LEU A 92 1.76 -7.32 -5.51
C LEU A 92 1.64 -7.71 -4.03
N MET A 93 2.17 -6.91 -3.11
CA MET A 93 2.02 -7.16 -1.68
C MET A 93 0.59 -6.95 -1.19
N MET A 94 -0.13 -5.98 -1.77
CA MET A 94 -1.57 -5.83 -1.54
C MET A 94 -2.34 -7.08 -2.02
N LEU A 95 -1.99 -7.60 -3.20
CA LEU A 95 -2.60 -8.81 -3.74
C LEU A 95 -2.35 -10.02 -2.86
N ARG A 96 -1.08 -10.25 -2.44
CA ARG A 96 -0.69 -11.32 -1.50
C ARG A 96 -1.56 -11.30 -0.23
N TRP A 97 -1.66 -10.12 0.38
CA TRP A 97 -2.41 -9.98 1.62
C TRP A 97 -3.89 -10.30 1.42
N GLN A 98 -4.46 -9.83 0.31
CA GLN A 98 -5.87 -10.05 0.00
C GLN A 98 -6.16 -11.52 -0.32
N HIS A 99 -5.27 -12.21 -1.04
CA HIS A 99 -5.34 -13.66 -1.25
C HIS A 99 -5.35 -14.43 0.08
N LYS A 100 -4.49 -14.05 1.03
CA LYS A 100 -4.39 -14.75 2.31
C LYS A 100 -5.59 -14.53 3.22
N TRP A 101 -6.10 -13.31 3.32
CA TRP A 101 -7.08 -12.94 4.36
C TRP A 101 -8.51 -12.74 3.88
N GLU A 102 -8.73 -12.55 2.58
CA GLU A 102 -10.03 -12.18 2.01
C GLU A 102 -10.39 -13.00 0.76
N ALA A 103 -9.70 -14.11 0.48
CA ALA A 103 -10.04 -14.96 -0.67
C ALA A 103 -11.46 -15.57 -0.59
N ALA A 104 -11.99 -15.77 0.62
CA ALA A 104 -13.32 -16.35 0.84
C ALA A 104 -14.46 -15.31 0.86
N SER A 105 -14.15 -14.02 1.00
CA SER A 105 -15.16 -12.96 1.08
C SER A 105 -15.58 -12.42 -0.29
N ARG A 106 -15.00 -12.95 -1.38
CA ARG A 106 -15.18 -12.45 -2.74
C ARG A 106 -15.82 -13.50 -3.64
N ASP A 107 -16.65 -13.03 -4.57
CA ASP A 107 -17.28 -13.81 -5.64
C ASP A 107 -16.36 -14.02 -6.87
N PHE A 108 -15.08 -13.67 -6.74
CA PHE A 108 -14.07 -13.88 -7.77
C PHE A 108 -12.68 -14.05 -7.14
N GLN A 109 -11.81 -14.72 -7.88
CA GLN A 109 -10.41 -14.90 -7.54
C GLN A 109 -9.53 -14.26 -8.60
N VAL A 110 -8.41 -13.69 -8.15
CA VAL A 110 -7.37 -13.16 -9.03
C VAL A 110 -6.25 -14.17 -9.05
N ARG A 111 -5.83 -14.61 -10.23
CA ARG A 111 -4.66 -15.47 -10.40
C ARG A 111 -3.53 -14.67 -11.04
N LEU A 112 -2.36 -14.72 -10.42
CA LEU A 112 -1.13 -14.13 -10.94
C LEU A 112 -0.31 -15.22 -11.64
N TYR A 113 0.18 -14.92 -12.84
CA TYR A 113 1.08 -15.78 -13.60
C TYR A 113 2.40 -15.08 -13.85
N HIS A 114 3.50 -15.80 -13.67
CA HIS A 114 4.84 -15.34 -14.03
C HIS A 114 5.14 -15.73 -15.48
N ALA A 115 5.19 -14.75 -16.37
CA ALA A 115 5.35 -14.96 -17.81
C ALA A 115 6.65 -15.70 -18.18
N THR A 116 7.72 -15.53 -17.39
CA THR A 116 9.01 -16.19 -17.66
C THR A 116 8.96 -17.69 -17.44
N CYS A 117 8.30 -18.16 -16.35
CA CYS A 117 8.21 -19.59 -16.03
C CYS A 117 6.88 -20.23 -16.43
N GLY A 118 5.91 -19.43 -16.88
CA GLY A 118 4.57 -19.88 -17.32
C GLY A 118 3.64 -20.35 -16.20
N SER A 119 4.07 -20.35 -14.95
CA SER A 119 3.31 -20.92 -13.83
C SER A 119 2.45 -19.87 -13.12
N ALA A 120 1.29 -20.30 -12.64
CA ALA A 120 0.54 -19.57 -11.63
C ALA A 120 1.39 -19.45 -10.37
N THR A 121 1.37 -18.29 -9.71
CA THR A 121 2.27 -18.00 -8.60
C THR A 121 1.64 -17.07 -7.59
N GLU A 122 2.08 -17.19 -6.34
CA GLU A 122 1.95 -16.15 -5.34
C GLU A 122 3.19 -15.24 -5.33
N PRO A 123 3.04 -13.93 -5.07
CA PRO A 123 4.17 -13.03 -4.93
C PRO A 123 4.76 -13.13 -3.52
N VAL A 124 6.05 -13.43 -3.41
CA VAL A 124 6.76 -13.68 -2.15
C VAL A 124 7.76 -12.55 -1.84
N PRO A 125 7.65 -11.86 -0.69
CA PRO A 125 8.60 -10.80 -0.32
C PRO A 125 9.89 -11.43 0.21
N VAL A 126 10.96 -11.43 -0.59
CA VAL A 126 12.24 -12.02 -0.19
C VAL A 126 13.32 -10.95 -0.01
N CYS A 127 14.28 -11.25 0.86
CA CYS A 127 15.49 -10.45 1.00
C CYS A 127 16.33 -10.56 -0.27
N HIS A 128 16.77 -9.42 -0.82
CA HIS A 128 17.62 -9.38 -2.00
C HIS A 128 18.94 -10.15 -1.80
N CYS A 129 19.53 -10.07 -0.61
CA CYS A 129 20.83 -10.68 -0.29
C CYS A 129 20.75 -12.21 -0.15
N CYS A 130 19.89 -12.71 0.75
CA CYS A 130 19.84 -14.13 1.09
C CYS A 130 18.65 -14.90 0.51
N ARG A 131 17.71 -14.22 -0.17
CA ARG A 131 16.49 -14.78 -0.77
C ARG A 131 15.50 -15.43 0.20
N ALA A 132 15.75 -15.39 1.51
CA ALA A 132 14.77 -15.79 2.52
C ALA A 132 13.53 -14.88 2.48
N GLU A 133 12.35 -15.45 2.71
CA GLU A 133 11.12 -14.66 2.88
C GLU A 133 11.24 -13.77 4.13
N ILE A 134 10.80 -12.53 4.00
CA ILE A 134 10.95 -11.51 5.04
C ILE A 134 9.80 -11.65 6.05
N ASP A 135 10.11 -12.01 7.29
CA ASP A 135 9.22 -11.85 8.45
C ASP A 135 9.53 -10.51 9.16
N PRO A 136 8.53 -9.69 9.54
CA PRO A 136 8.74 -8.46 10.32
C PRO A 136 9.54 -8.67 11.63
N ARG A 137 9.53 -9.86 12.22
CA ARG A 137 10.27 -10.19 13.45
C ARG A 137 11.77 -10.30 13.21
N ASP A 138 12.15 -10.60 11.98
CA ASP A 138 13.53 -10.79 11.55
C ASP A 138 14.15 -9.51 10.98
N VAL A 139 13.50 -8.36 11.21
CA VAL A 139 13.98 -7.05 10.77
C VAL A 139 14.28 -6.14 11.95
N ALA A 140 15.53 -5.71 12.03
CA ALA A 140 15.96 -4.65 12.92
C ALA A 140 15.91 -3.31 12.17
N TRP A 141 15.73 -2.21 12.92
CA TRP A 141 15.77 -0.86 12.36
C TRP A 141 16.62 0.06 13.22
N ARG A 142 17.20 1.07 12.60
CA ARG A 142 17.88 2.18 13.27
C ARG A 142 17.57 3.51 12.56
N GLU A 143 17.78 4.60 13.28
CA GLU A 143 17.68 5.94 12.70
C GLU A 143 18.71 6.10 11.58
N GLY A 144 18.26 6.59 10.43
CA GLY A 144 19.09 6.84 9.26
C GLY A 144 19.57 8.29 9.20
N PRO A 145 20.57 8.59 8.36
CA PRO A 145 21.15 9.93 8.21
C PRO A 145 20.13 10.98 7.71
N GLY A 146 19.06 10.57 7.03
CA GLY A 146 17.97 11.45 6.60
C GLY A 146 16.93 11.77 7.67
N LEU A 147 17.09 11.28 8.90
CA LEU A 147 16.10 11.50 9.96
C LEU A 147 16.15 12.95 10.45
N VAL A 148 15.09 13.70 10.17
CA VAL A 148 14.92 15.08 10.62
C VAL A 148 13.51 15.34 11.14
N GLN A 149 13.35 16.40 11.93
CA GLN A 149 12.04 16.89 12.32
C GLN A 149 11.45 17.73 11.18
N VAL A 150 10.21 17.44 10.80
CA VAL A 150 9.48 18.16 9.75
C VAL A 150 8.12 18.59 10.23
N THR A 151 7.65 19.75 9.77
CA THR A 151 6.27 20.19 9.99
C THR A 151 5.38 19.52 8.94
N PRO A 152 4.45 18.62 9.33
CA PRO A 152 3.65 17.92 8.35
C PRO A 152 2.58 18.83 7.75
N ALA A 153 2.54 18.91 6.42
CA ALA A 153 1.44 19.53 5.69
C ALA A 153 0.30 18.50 5.53
N TYR A 154 -0.63 18.46 6.49
CA TYR A 154 -1.81 17.61 6.38
C TYR A 154 -2.91 18.30 5.57
N GLU A 155 -2.96 18.03 4.26
CA GLU A 155 -4.12 18.40 3.47
C GLU A 155 -5.37 17.66 3.99
N ARG A 156 -6.43 18.41 4.32
CA ARG A 156 -7.73 17.81 4.67
C ARG A 156 -8.31 17.14 3.44
N ARG A 157 -8.19 15.81 3.35
CA ARG A 157 -8.92 14.99 2.38
C ARG A 157 -10.11 14.32 3.07
N ARG A 158 -11.31 14.48 2.50
CA ARG A 158 -12.45 13.65 2.90
C ARG A 158 -12.13 12.22 2.46
N PHE A 159 -12.25 11.29 3.40
CA PHE A 159 -12.29 9.87 3.07
C PHE A 159 -13.39 9.63 2.04
N CYS A 160 -13.06 8.97 0.94
CA CYS A 160 -14.06 8.51 -0.02
C CYS A 160 -14.44 7.09 0.39
N GLY A 161 -15.75 6.82 0.51
CA GLY A 161 -16.34 5.63 1.11
C GLY A 161 -16.07 4.31 0.38
N ASP A 162 -16.91 3.31 0.70
CA ASP A 162 -16.90 1.93 0.24
C ASP A 162 -16.41 1.75 -1.23
N VAL A 163 -15.31 1.01 -1.38
CA VAL A 163 -14.69 0.64 -2.66
C VAL A 163 -15.13 -0.77 -3.08
N GLY A 164 -15.58 -1.60 -2.15
CA GLY A 164 -16.10 -2.95 -2.38
C GLY A 164 -17.47 -3.02 -3.07
N GLY A 165 -18.23 -1.92 -3.09
CA GLY A 165 -19.50 -1.84 -3.83
C GLY A 165 -19.35 -2.06 -5.35
N ARG A 166 -20.37 -2.64 -6.00
CA ARG A 166 -20.39 -2.86 -7.46
C ARG A 166 -20.35 -1.52 -8.19
N ARG A 167 -19.20 -1.21 -8.82
CA ARG A 167 -19.03 -0.01 -9.64
C ARG A 167 -19.36 -0.27 -11.11
N PRO A 168 -19.77 0.76 -11.87
CA PRO A 168 -19.99 0.63 -13.32
C PRO A 168 -18.77 0.09 -14.09
N GLY A 169 -17.56 0.25 -13.55
CA GLY A 169 -16.30 -0.14 -14.18
C GLY A 169 -15.76 -1.54 -13.86
N GLY A 170 -16.47 -2.32 -13.04
CA GLY A 170 -15.96 -3.58 -12.51
C GLY A 170 -15.41 -3.43 -11.09
N ARG A 171 -14.86 -4.53 -10.56
CA ARG A 171 -14.31 -4.58 -9.19
C ARG A 171 -12.78 -4.50 -9.25
N PRO A 172 -12.14 -3.70 -8.38
CA PRO A 172 -10.68 -3.69 -8.27
C PRO A 172 -10.13 -5.07 -7.92
N LEU A 173 -8.90 -5.38 -8.33
CA LEU A 173 -8.22 -6.62 -7.94
C LEU A 173 -7.99 -6.67 -6.44
N VAL A 174 -7.71 -5.52 -5.82
CA VAL A 174 -7.34 -5.40 -4.40
C VAL A 174 -8.17 -4.35 -3.64
N ASP A 175 -9.50 -4.40 -3.79
CA ASP A 175 -10.48 -3.47 -3.18
C ASP A 175 -10.28 -3.21 -1.68
N THR A 176 -10.23 -4.23 -0.83
CA THR A 176 -10.05 -4.09 0.62
C THR A 176 -8.74 -3.37 0.95
N MET A 177 -7.67 -3.69 0.22
CA MET A 177 -6.38 -3.02 0.41
C MET A 177 -6.40 -1.58 -0.08
N ILE A 178 -7.10 -1.28 -1.17
CA ILE A 178 -7.29 0.09 -1.63
C ILE A 178 -8.05 0.92 -0.58
N GLU A 179 -9.05 0.35 0.10
CA GLU A 179 -9.76 1.05 1.18
C GLU A 179 -8.89 1.32 2.41
N LEU A 180 -8.03 0.35 2.75
CA LEU A 180 -7.16 0.44 3.90
C LEU A 180 -6.02 1.43 3.65
N PHE A 181 -5.32 1.30 2.51
CA PHE A 181 -4.16 2.12 2.16
C PHE A 181 -4.50 3.46 1.52
N GLY A 182 -5.70 3.58 0.94
CA GLY A 182 -6.27 4.85 0.53
C GLY A 182 -6.67 5.74 1.70
N ASP A 183 -6.67 5.20 2.93
CA ASP A 183 -6.65 5.96 4.17
C ASP A 183 -5.21 6.11 4.68
N ARG A 184 -4.57 7.21 4.29
CA ARG A 184 -3.21 7.55 4.73
C ARG A 184 -3.02 7.43 6.24
N TRP A 185 -4.02 7.80 7.03
CA TRP A 185 -3.89 7.78 8.50
C TRP A 185 -3.84 6.37 9.05
N ALA A 186 -4.69 5.47 8.54
CA ALA A 186 -4.65 4.05 8.90
C ALA A 186 -3.27 3.46 8.58
N THR A 187 -2.71 3.81 7.42
CA THR A 187 -1.36 3.35 7.02
C THR A 187 -0.26 3.86 7.97
N LEU A 188 -0.33 5.13 8.39
CA LEU A 188 0.64 5.68 9.36
C LEU A 188 0.53 5.05 10.74
N VAL A 189 -0.69 4.72 11.19
CA VAL A 189 -0.90 3.96 12.44
C VAL A 189 -0.27 2.58 12.33
N VAL A 190 -0.53 1.84 11.26
CA VAL A 190 0.07 0.50 11.03
C VAL A 190 1.59 0.60 10.98
N ARG A 191 2.15 1.60 10.29
CA ARG A 191 3.59 1.88 10.27
C ARG A 191 4.16 2.09 11.68
N ALA A 192 3.45 2.76 12.57
CA ALA A 192 3.88 3.00 13.96
C ALA A 192 4.11 1.70 14.73
N MET A 193 3.23 0.73 14.50
CA MET A 193 3.28 -0.55 15.21
C MET A 193 4.56 -1.33 14.89
N PHE A 194 5.05 -1.23 13.65
CA PHE A 194 6.30 -1.89 13.23
C PHE A 194 7.57 -1.25 13.84
N THR A 195 7.49 0.00 14.30
CA THR A 195 8.55 0.65 15.09
C THR A 195 8.27 0.61 16.59
N ARG A 196 7.40 -0.30 17.04
CA ARG A 196 7.00 -0.52 18.45
C ARG A 196 6.26 0.66 19.11
N ILE A 197 5.72 1.58 18.32
CA ILE A 197 4.86 2.66 18.80
C ILE A 197 3.42 2.12 18.85
N ASN A 198 3.00 1.67 20.04
CA ASN A 198 1.74 0.93 20.24
C ASN A 198 0.73 1.63 21.16
N ARG A 199 1.13 2.70 21.85
CA ARG A 199 0.27 3.45 22.78
C ARG A 199 -0.35 4.67 22.11
N PHE A 200 -1.59 5.00 22.48
CA PHE A 200 -2.34 6.12 21.90
C PHE A 200 -1.54 7.43 21.87
N ASP A 201 -1.00 7.86 23.00
CA ASP A 201 -0.26 9.12 23.12
C ASP A 201 1.07 9.12 22.35
N GLU A 202 1.68 7.95 22.16
CA GLU A 202 2.91 7.81 21.37
C GLU A 202 2.59 7.87 19.88
N ILE A 203 1.53 7.19 19.43
CA ILE A 203 1.04 7.28 18.05
C ILE A 203 0.62 8.71 17.73
N GLN A 204 -0.08 9.38 18.65
CA GLN A 204 -0.48 10.77 18.48
C GLN A 204 0.72 11.70 18.37
N ARG A 205 1.75 11.53 19.20
CA ARG A 205 2.98 12.35 19.10
C ARG A 205 3.73 12.09 17.81
N ASP A 206 3.80 10.85 17.37
CA ASP A 206 4.52 10.46 16.16
C ASP A 206 3.81 10.92 14.88
N THR A 207 2.47 10.95 14.88
CA THR A 207 1.67 11.29 13.70
C THR A 207 1.05 12.68 13.75
N LEU A 208 1.00 13.34 14.91
CA LEU A 208 0.27 14.60 15.16
C LEU A 208 -1.20 14.60 14.73
N MET A 209 -1.83 13.42 14.65
CA MET A 209 -3.25 13.28 14.36
C MET A 209 -4.12 13.90 15.46
N ALA A 210 -5.23 14.51 15.06
CA ALA A 210 -6.25 14.92 16.03
C ALA A 210 -6.83 13.68 16.74
N THR A 211 -7.10 13.78 18.05
CA THR A 211 -7.53 12.67 18.90
C THR A 211 -8.75 11.92 18.34
N ASN A 212 -9.74 12.66 17.84
CA ASN A 212 -10.95 12.09 17.23
C ASN A 212 -10.66 11.29 15.95
N ILE A 213 -9.71 11.76 15.13
CA ILE A 213 -9.28 11.05 13.92
C ILE A 213 -8.54 9.77 14.33
N LEU A 214 -7.59 9.86 15.27
CA LEU A 214 -6.82 8.70 15.73
C LEU A 214 -7.73 7.63 16.34
N THR A 215 -8.66 8.01 17.20
CA THR A 215 -9.65 7.11 17.81
C THR A 215 -10.43 6.35 16.72
N GLY A 216 -11.05 7.08 15.79
CA GLY A 216 -11.82 6.43 14.71
C GLY A 216 -10.98 5.54 13.77
N ARG A 217 -9.67 5.79 13.64
CA ARG A 217 -8.76 4.91 12.88
C ARG A 217 -8.41 3.65 13.65
N LEU A 218 -8.11 3.77 14.95
CA LEU A 218 -7.83 2.62 15.80
C LEU A 218 -9.05 1.71 15.90
N ASP A 219 -10.24 2.27 16.12
CA ASP A 219 -11.49 1.50 16.16
C ASP A 219 -11.74 0.72 14.86
N ARG A 220 -11.50 1.36 13.70
CA ARG A 220 -11.65 0.71 12.40
C ARG A 220 -10.65 -0.43 12.22
N LEU A 221 -9.37 -0.20 12.56
CA LEU A 221 -8.33 -1.21 12.46
C LEU A 221 -8.57 -2.40 13.40
N VAL A 222 -9.12 -2.14 14.60
CA VAL A 222 -9.56 -3.20 15.53
C VAL A 222 -10.75 -3.97 14.96
N LYS A 223 -11.77 -3.25 14.46
CA LYS A 223 -12.95 -3.87 13.84
C LYS A 223 -12.60 -4.74 12.62
N GLN A 224 -11.59 -4.35 11.85
CA GLN A 224 -11.09 -5.12 10.70
C GLN A 224 -10.17 -6.28 11.10
N GLY A 225 -9.87 -6.46 12.40
CA GLY A 225 -9.00 -7.51 12.91
C GLY A 225 -7.52 -7.29 12.56
N ILE A 226 -7.12 -6.06 12.20
CA ILE A 226 -5.71 -5.68 11.96
C ILE A 226 -4.99 -5.49 13.28
N LEU A 227 -5.67 -4.86 14.24
CA LEU A 227 -5.19 -4.60 15.58
C LEU A 227 -6.07 -5.29 16.62
N HIS A 228 -5.52 -5.52 17.81
CA HIS A 228 -6.30 -5.79 19.02
C HIS A 228 -5.85 -4.84 20.12
N ALA A 229 -6.78 -4.42 20.97
CA ALA A 229 -6.51 -3.55 22.11
C ALA A 229 -6.27 -4.39 23.36
N VAL A 230 -5.18 -4.11 24.08
CA VAL A 230 -4.77 -4.80 25.30
C VAL A 230 -4.69 -3.79 26.44
N PRO A 231 -5.48 -3.92 27.52
CA PRO A 231 -5.32 -3.09 28.70
C PRO A 231 -3.93 -3.29 29.29
N TYR A 232 -3.18 -2.21 29.53
CA TYR A 232 -1.84 -2.31 30.15
C TYR A 232 -1.78 -1.74 31.57
N SER A 233 -2.91 -1.28 32.11
CA SER A 233 -3.02 -0.80 33.49
C SER A 233 -4.32 -1.23 34.13
N ALA A 234 -4.37 -1.28 35.47
CA ALA A 234 -5.60 -1.50 36.24
C ALA A 234 -6.64 -0.38 36.05
N HIS A 235 -6.24 0.77 35.48
CA HIS A 235 -7.17 1.81 35.04
C HIS A 235 -7.73 1.47 33.66
N ALA A 236 -9.06 1.48 33.55
CA ALA A 236 -9.83 0.95 32.42
C ALA A 236 -9.58 1.63 31.07
N ASP A 237 -8.97 2.83 31.04
CA ASP A 237 -8.93 3.67 29.84
C ASP A 237 -7.58 3.65 29.10
N ARG A 238 -6.65 2.77 29.48
CA ARG A 238 -5.29 2.72 28.92
C ARG A 238 -5.00 1.42 28.17
N PHE A 239 -4.91 1.53 26.85
CA PHE A 239 -4.72 0.41 25.93
C PHE A 239 -3.40 0.49 25.14
N ASP A 240 -2.77 -0.67 25.00
CA ASP A 240 -1.78 -0.96 23.97
C ASP A 240 -2.50 -1.50 22.75
N TYR A 241 -2.21 -0.97 21.57
CA TYR A 241 -2.70 -1.52 20.31
C TYR A 241 -1.62 -2.42 19.70
N ARG A 242 -1.96 -3.68 19.44
CA ARG A 242 -1.00 -4.67 18.95
C ARG A 242 -1.48 -5.27 17.64
N LEU A 243 -0.54 -5.50 16.72
CA LEU A 243 -0.83 -6.16 15.45
C LEU A 243 -1.30 -7.61 15.70
N THR A 244 -2.37 -8.00 15.03
CA THR A 244 -2.76 -9.41 14.91
C THR A 244 -1.83 -10.12 13.91
N GLU A 245 -2.06 -11.40 13.62
CA GLU A 245 -1.41 -12.04 12.46
C GLU A 245 -1.78 -11.34 11.15
N LYS A 246 -3.08 -11.06 10.95
CA LYS A 246 -3.61 -10.31 9.80
C LYS A 246 -2.95 -8.93 9.65
N GLY A 247 -2.71 -8.22 10.74
CA GLY A 247 -1.98 -6.95 10.72
C GLY A 247 -0.48 -7.08 10.45
N ARG A 248 0.17 -8.13 10.97
CA ARG A 248 1.61 -8.37 10.72
C ARG A 248 1.89 -8.65 9.24
N ASP A 249 0.98 -9.31 8.55
CA ASP A 249 1.10 -9.56 7.10
C ASP A 249 0.99 -8.29 6.24
N LEU A 250 0.66 -7.12 6.82
CA LEU A 250 0.76 -5.84 6.13
C LEU A 250 2.21 -5.35 5.99
N TYR A 251 3.16 -5.98 6.69
CA TYR A 251 4.56 -5.55 6.71
C TYR A 251 5.18 -5.43 5.32
N PRO A 252 5.02 -6.39 4.39
CA PRO A 252 5.59 -6.28 3.05
C PRO A 252 5.02 -5.09 2.24
N VAL A 253 3.77 -4.69 2.49
CA VAL A 253 3.16 -3.51 1.87
C VAL A 253 3.81 -2.24 2.40
N ILE A 254 3.99 -2.15 3.73
CA ILE A 254 4.69 -1.05 4.39
C ILE A 254 6.15 -0.96 3.92
N LEU A 255 6.82 -2.10 3.75
CA LEU A 255 8.20 -2.19 3.28
C LEU A 255 8.33 -1.77 1.81
N ALA A 256 7.42 -2.21 0.92
CA ALA A 256 7.39 -1.74 -0.48
C ALA A 256 7.25 -0.21 -0.54
N LEU A 257 6.34 0.33 0.26
CA LEU A 257 6.08 1.77 0.31
C LEU A 257 7.26 2.55 0.89
N LEU A 258 7.95 2.00 1.90
CA LEU A 258 9.18 2.56 2.43
C LEU A 258 10.26 2.64 1.37
N GLN A 259 10.58 1.52 0.70
CA GLN A 259 11.63 1.47 -0.33
C GLN A 259 11.34 2.42 -1.49
N TRP A 260 10.06 2.53 -1.90
CA TRP A 260 9.67 3.49 -2.92
C TRP A 260 9.83 4.93 -2.44
N GLY A 261 9.42 5.21 -1.20
CA GLY A 261 9.62 6.50 -0.55
C GLY A 261 11.09 6.88 -0.48
N ASP A 262 11.94 5.95 -0.04
CA ASP A 262 13.38 6.15 0.12
C ASP A 262 14.05 6.42 -1.22
N ARG A 263 13.66 5.68 -2.27
CA ARG A 263 14.23 5.85 -3.62
C ARG A 263 13.89 7.19 -4.26
N TRP A 264 12.66 7.68 -4.07
CA TRP A 264 12.12 8.81 -4.86
C TRP A 264 11.92 10.11 -4.08
N PHE A 265 11.99 10.07 -2.75
CA PHE A 265 11.73 11.23 -1.89
C PHE A 265 12.77 11.43 -0.78
N SER A 266 13.82 10.61 -0.71
CA SER A 266 14.97 10.93 0.15
C SER A 266 15.70 12.15 -0.41
N ASP A 267 16.20 12.99 0.47
CA ASP A 267 17.14 14.05 0.10
C ASP A 267 18.58 13.51 0.08
N GLU A 268 19.54 14.38 -0.15
CA GLU A 268 20.97 14.02 -0.24
C GLU A 268 21.51 13.33 1.01
N ARG A 269 20.85 13.49 2.17
CA ARG A 269 21.24 12.81 3.41
C ARG A 269 20.90 11.32 3.39
N GLY A 270 20.05 10.87 2.48
CA GLY A 270 19.62 9.48 2.36
C GLY A 270 18.35 9.17 3.18
N PRO A 271 18.07 7.88 3.42
CA PRO A 271 16.81 7.46 4.05
C PRO A 271 16.78 7.79 5.55
N PRO A 272 15.60 8.12 6.11
CA PRO A 272 15.42 8.43 7.53
C PRO A 272 15.43 7.20 8.43
N VAL A 273 15.21 6.00 7.87
CA VAL A 273 15.23 4.72 8.59
C VAL A 273 16.07 3.75 7.80
N LEU A 274 16.98 3.05 8.48
CA LEU A 274 17.77 1.96 7.90
C LEU A 274 17.27 0.65 8.49
N LEU A 275 17.00 -0.32 7.62
CA LEU A 275 16.53 -1.65 7.99
C LEU A 275 17.62 -2.69 7.76
N THR A 276 17.76 -3.63 8.68
CA THR A 276 18.71 -4.74 8.58
C THR A 276 17.94 -6.05 8.68
N HIS A 277 18.17 -6.94 7.72
CA HIS A 277 17.64 -8.30 7.76
C HIS A 277 18.49 -9.13 8.72
N THR A 278 17.98 -9.41 9.91
CA THR A 278 18.74 -10.04 10.99
C THR A 278 19.29 -11.43 10.65
N PRO A 279 18.60 -12.31 9.87
CA PRO A 279 19.14 -13.63 9.52
C PRO A 279 20.40 -13.57 8.67
N CYS A 280 20.54 -12.56 7.80
CA CYS A 280 21.73 -12.42 6.93
C CYS A 280 22.65 -11.25 7.32
N GLY A 281 22.29 -10.44 8.31
CA GLY A 281 23.08 -9.31 8.80
C GLY A 281 23.28 -8.13 7.83
N ASN A 282 22.61 -8.13 6.68
CA ASN A 282 22.77 -7.11 5.64
C ASN A 282 21.62 -6.11 5.64
N ASP A 283 21.83 -4.94 5.02
CA ASP A 283 20.77 -3.97 4.78
C ASP A 283 19.61 -4.64 4.03
N LEU A 284 18.40 -4.46 4.55
CA LEU A 284 17.21 -5.09 4.01
C LEU A 284 16.76 -4.36 2.75
N LYS A 285 16.88 -5.05 1.62
CA LYS A 285 16.19 -4.70 0.38
C LYS A 285 15.23 -5.82 0.02
N MET A 286 13.93 -5.51 -0.03
CA MET A 286 12.90 -6.44 -0.47
C MET A 286 12.80 -6.46 -1.99
N VAL A 287 12.74 -7.67 -2.54
CA VAL A 287 12.34 -7.96 -3.91
C VAL A 287 11.17 -8.94 -3.88
N VAL A 288 10.29 -8.87 -4.87
CA VAL A 288 9.12 -9.75 -4.93
C VAL A 288 9.44 -10.90 -5.86
N ALA A 289 9.44 -12.12 -5.32
CA ALA A 289 9.80 -13.33 -6.04
C ALA A 289 8.55 -14.15 -6.42
N CYS A 290 8.69 -14.93 -7.49
CA CYS A 290 7.76 -15.98 -7.87
C CYS A 290 7.88 -17.16 -6.90
N SER A 291 6.77 -17.56 -6.28
CA SER A 291 6.69 -18.77 -5.43
C SER A 291 7.08 -20.08 -6.13
N HIS A 292 7.06 -20.12 -7.47
CA HIS A 292 7.36 -21.32 -8.25
C HIS A 292 8.84 -21.44 -8.63
N CYS A 293 9.40 -20.44 -9.33
CA CYS A 293 10.79 -20.49 -9.81
C CYS A 293 11.77 -19.66 -8.96
N GLY A 294 11.28 -18.83 -8.04
CA GLY A 294 12.12 -17.97 -7.21
C GLY A 294 12.62 -16.69 -7.89
N ASP A 295 12.39 -16.49 -9.19
CA ASP A 295 12.81 -15.28 -9.92
C ASP A 295 11.95 -14.06 -9.57
N GLU A 296 12.43 -12.86 -9.90
CA GLU A 296 11.74 -11.60 -9.61
C GLU A 296 10.48 -11.39 -10.46
N LEU A 297 9.40 -10.98 -9.80
CA LEU A 297 8.17 -10.51 -10.40
C LEU A 297 8.22 -9.00 -10.62
N ALA A 298 8.07 -8.61 -11.87
CA ALA A 298 8.04 -7.24 -12.36
C ALA A 298 6.82 -7.02 -13.24
N LEU A 299 6.48 -5.74 -13.50
CA LEU A 299 5.32 -5.40 -14.32
C LEU A 299 5.37 -6.04 -15.72
N GLY A 300 6.56 -6.13 -16.31
CA GLY A 300 6.75 -6.66 -17.67
C GLY A 300 6.69 -8.19 -17.79
N ASN A 301 6.73 -8.93 -16.68
CA ASN A 301 6.70 -10.40 -16.67
C ASN A 301 5.57 -10.96 -15.79
N SER A 302 4.59 -10.13 -15.44
CA SER A 302 3.44 -10.50 -14.62
C SER A 302 2.15 -10.33 -15.41
N SER A 303 1.26 -11.31 -15.32
CA SER A 303 -0.08 -11.24 -15.91
C SER A 303 -1.14 -11.73 -14.91
N PHE A 304 -2.36 -11.21 -15.05
CA PHE A 304 -3.45 -11.46 -14.11
C PHE A 304 -4.67 -12.02 -14.84
N GLU A 305 -5.32 -12.99 -14.23
CA GLU A 305 -6.59 -13.55 -14.69
C GLU A 305 -7.63 -13.41 -13.57
N ILE A 306 -8.83 -12.94 -13.93
CA ILE A 306 -9.96 -12.85 -13.00
C ILE A 306 -10.89 -14.02 -13.29
N GLN A 307 -11.06 -14.91 -12.32
CA GLN A 307 -11.96 -16.06 -12.40
C GLN A 307 -13.15 -15.84 -11.49
N ALA A 308 -14.37 -15.93 -12.02
CA ALA A 308 -15.57 -15.93 -11.20
C ALA A 308 -15.57 -17.18 -10.32
N THR A 309 -15.76 -17.03 -9.00
CA THR A 309 -16.01 -18.19 -8.15
C THR A 309 -17.44 -18.59 -8.39
N GLY A 310 -17.66 -19.65 -9.18
CA GLY A 310 -19.00 -20.17 -9.40
C GLY A 310 -19.64 -20.48 -8.04
N HIS A 311 -20.76 -19.83 -7.74
CA HIS A 311 -21.67 -20.36 -6.73
C HIS A 311 -22.09 -21.74 -7.22
N ARG A 312 -21.49 -22.81 -6.67
CA ARG A 312 -22.20 -24.07 -6.61
C ARG A 312 -23.39 -23.81 -5.71
N ALA A 313 -24.54 -23.52 -6.32
CA ALA A 313 -25.80 -23.77 -5.66
C ALA A 313 -25.76 -25.25 -5.26
N SER A 314 -25.55 -25.51 -3.97
CA SER A 314 -25.91 -26.75 -3.33
C SER A 314 -27.43 -26.87 -3.42
N GLY A 315 -27.92 -27.32 -4.57
CA GLY A 315 -29.25 -27.87 -4.73
C GLY A 315 -29.17 -29.35 -4.38
N GLU A 316 -29.35 -29.67 -3.10
CA GLU A 316 -29.81 -30.98 -2.67
C GLU A 316 -31.26 -30.84 -2.20
N CYS A 317 -32.18 -31.25 -3.07
CA CYS A 317 -33.37 -32.07 -2.79
C CYS A 317 -33.97 -32.52 -4.12
#